data_AF-A0A4R3YNI4-F1
#
_entry.id   AF-A0A4R3YNI4-F1
#
_cell.length_a   1.000
_cell.length_b   1.000
_cell.length_c   1.000
_cell.angle_alpha   90.00
_cell.angle_beta   90.00
_cell.angle_gamma   90.00
#
_symmetry.space_group_name_H-M   'P 1'
#
loop_
_entity.id
_entity.type
_entity.pdbx_description
1 polymer ?
#
loop_
_entity_poly.entity_id
_entity_poly.type
_entity_poly.pdbx_seq_one_letter_code
_entity_poly.pdbx_strand_id
1 'polypeptide(L)'
;MTNRISISMLLPVLLAAAFPQAALCDPDGLHAVFAKTNGDVIEVDSRSGTLRTPRLHDTVLRDCSDEFQACFTDGHGFAFAYFRKCNDAETANYERLRFSPKIVSALHNDLWIVFDASPNYMFHYVIPKGVVGIYVGATPSYDFRSVLRQRNFRLSSLDATEYRITDSDAFASCSE
;
A
#
# COMPACT_ATOMS: atom_id res chain seq x y z
N MET A 1 -37.11 5.39 -70.15
CA MET A 1 -35.90 5.99 -69.56
C MET A 1 -36.05 5.97 -68.05
N THR A 2 -35.37 5.03 -67.40
CA THR A 2 -35.48 4.70 -65.97
C THR A 2 -34.27 5.27 -65.25
N ASN A 3 -34.45 6.35 -64.47
CA ASN A 3 -33.40 6.87 -63.60
C ASN A 3 -33.49 6.20 -62.22
N ARG A 4 -32.51 5.36 -61.91
CA ARG A 4 -32.23 4.85 -60.57
C ARG A 4 -31.45 5.92 -59.81
N ILE A 5 -32.01 6.43 -58.72
CA ILE A 5 -31.29 7.28 -57.77
C ILE A 5 -30.79 6.35 -56.66
N SER A 6 -29.50 6.05 -56.67
CA SER A 6 -28.80 5.40 -55.55
C SER A 6 -28.53 6.45 -54.47
N ILE A 7 -29.17 6.32 -53.31
CA ILE A 7 -28.86 7.11 -52.12
C ILE A 7 -27.90 6.27 -51.28
N SER A 8 -26.60 6.58 -51.39
CA SER A 8 -25.57 5.98 -50.54
C SER A 8 -25.78 6.38 -49.09
N MET A 9 -25.87 5.37 -48.21
CA MET A 9 -25.78 5.50 -46.76
C MET A 9 -24.45 6.16 -46.37
N LEU A 10 -24.54 7.27 -45.61
CA LEU A 10 -23.43 7.80 -44.82
C LEU A 10 -23.80 7.56 -43.35
N LEU A 11 -23.25 6.49 -42.78
CA LEU A 11 -23.24 6.27 -41.33
C LEU A 11 -22.09 7.12 -40.75
N PRO A 12 -22.34 8.15 -39.94
CA PRO A 12 -21.28 8.70 -39.11
C PRO A 12 -21.04 7.70 -37.97
N VAL A 13 -19.97 6.91 -38.08
CA VAL A 13 -19.42 6.19 -36.92
C VAL A 13 -18.82 7.26 -36.01
N LEU A 14 -19.62 7.79 -35.11
CA LEU A 14 -19.14 8.54 -33.95
C LEU A 14 -18.42 7.53 -33.06
N LEU A 15 -17.09 7.41 -33.23
CA LEU A 15 -16.22 6.89 -32.19
C LEU A 15 -16.39 7.84 -30.99
N ALA A 16 -17.24 7.47 -30.05
CA ALA A 16 -17.09 7.96 -28.70
C ALA A 16 -15.74 7.45 -28.21
N ALA A 17 -14.72 8.31 -28.24
CA ALA A 17 -13.55 8.11 -27.40
C ALA A 17 -14.07 8.06 -25.97
N ALA A 18 -14.20 6.84 -25.43
CA ALA A 18 -14.29 6.66 -24.00
C ALA A 18 -12.97 7.18 -23.45
N PHE A 19 -12.95 8.45 -23.04
CA PHE A 19 -11.88 8.92 -22.17
C PHE A 19 -11.94 7.99 -20.96
N PRO A 20 -10.84 7.28 -20.62
CA PRO A 20 -10.73 6.72 -19.30
C PRO A 20 -11.00 7.89 -18.34
N GLN A 21 -12.09 7.81 -17.59
CA GLN A 21 -12.27 8.71 -16.46
C GLN A 21 -11.07 8.42 -15.58
N ALA A 22 -10.10 9.35 -15.55
CA ALA A 22 -8.99 9.28 -14.62
C ALA A 22 -9.62 9.05 -13.25
N ALA A 23 -9.41 7.86 -12.69
CA ALA A 23 -9.85 7.61 -11.34
C ALA A 23 -9.14 8.67 -10.50
N LEU A 24 -9.92 9.52 -9.85
CA LEU A 24 -9.37 10.59 -9.04
C LEU A 24 -8.54 9.91 -7.95
N CYS A 25 -7.21 10.07 -7.95
CA CYS A 25 -6.37 9.69 -6.82
C CYS A 25 -7.04 10.28 -5.59
N ASP A 26 -7.46 9.47 -4.61
CA ASP A 26 -8.12 9.96 -3.41
C ASP A 26 -7.19 11.01 -2.76
N PRO A 27 -7.51 12.31 -2.87
CA PRO A 27 -6.61 13.38 -2.46
C PRO A 27 -6.60 13.53 -0.94
N ASP A 28 -7.47 12.82 -0.23
CA ASP A 28 -7.78 13.13 1.15
C ASP A 28 -6.82 12.49 2.15
N GLY A 29 -5.94 11.57 1.74
CA GLY A 29 -4.97 10.92 2.64
C GLY A 29 -5.50 9.63 3.30
N LEU A 30 -4.57 8.78 3.74
CA LEU A 30 -4.80 7.45 4.31
C LEU A 30 -5.33 7.55 5.74
N HIS A 31 -6.48 6.95 6.03
CA HIS A 31 -6.89 6.62 7.39
C HIS A 31 -7.08 5.10 7.48
N ALA A 32 -6.27 4.43 8.30
CA ALA A 32 -6.29 2.97 8.42
C ALA A 32 -6.14 2.52 9.88
N VAL A 33 -7.01 1.59 10.28
CA VAL A 33 -6.98 0.96 11.60
C VAL A 33 -6.63 -0.51 11.45
N PHE A 34 -5.54 -0.92 12.10
CA PHE A 34 -5.08 -2.30 12.19
C PHE A 34 -5.30 -2.80 13.61
N ALA A 35 -6.04 -3.88 13.79
CA ALA A 35 -6.27 -4.47 15.09
C ALA A 35 -5.68 -5.87 15.20
N LYS A 36 -5.28 -6.19 16.41
CA LYS A 36 -4.85 -7.50 16.84
C LYS A 36 -5.99 -8.22 17.55
N THR A 37 -5.93 -9.53 17.63
CA THR A 37 -6.97 -10.37 18.27
C THR A 37 -7.21 -10.08 19.75
N ASN A 38 -6.26 -9.47 20.45
CA ASN A 38 -6.38 -9.05 21.84
C ASN A 38 -7.00 -7.64 22.00
N GLY A 39 -7.40 -6.98 20.91
CA GLY A 39 -7.97 -5.63 20.92
C GLY A 39 -6.96 -4.50 20.81
N ASP A 40 -5.65 -4.79 20.77
CA ASP A 40 -4.64 -3.76 20.53
C ASP A 40 -4.77 -3.21 19.11
N VAL A 41 -4.63 -1.89 18.95
CA VAL A 41 -4.78 -1.21 17.66
C VAL A 41 -3.57 -0.37 17.28
N ILE A 42 -3.26 -0.34 15.99
CA ILE A 42 -2.42 0.65 15.34
C ILE A 42 -3.33 1.44 14.40
N GLU A 43 -3.35 2.75 14.57
CA GLU A 43 -4.12 3.66 13.73
C GLU A 43 -3.17 4.62 13.04
N VAL A 44 -3.32 4.73 11.73
CA VAL A 44 -2.52 5.57 10.86
C VAL A 44 -3.47 6.53 10.18
N ASP A 45 -3.33 7.82 10.50
CA ASP A 45 -4.07 8.89 9.84
C ASP A 45 -3.06 9.84 9.20
N SER A 46 -2.93 9.74 7.89
CA SER A 46 -2.04 10.55 7.08
C SER A 46 -2.66 11.90 6.73
N ARG A 47 -3.96 12.12 7.00
CA ARG A 47 -4.64 13.40 6.82
C ARG A 47 -4.26 14.34 7.97
N SER A 48 -4.34 13.84 9.19
CA SER A 48 -3.89 14.54 10.40
C SER A 48 -2.38 14.41 10.63
N GLY A 49 -1.72 13.46 9.96
CA GLY A 49 -0.31 13.14 10.17
C GLY A 49 -0.09 12.54 11.56
N THR A 50 -0.92 11.58 11.96
CA THR A 50 -0.83 10.93 13.27
C THR A 50 -0.72 9.41 13.16
N LEU A 51 0.13 8.84 14.01
CA LEU A 51 0.25 7.42 14.27
C LEU A 51 -0.11 7.19 15.74
N ARG A 52 -1.08 6.31 15.98
CA ARG A 52 -1.43 5.84 17.33
C ARG A 52 -1.08 4.37 17.44
N THR A 53 -0.32 4.01 18.47
CA THR A 53 0.02 2.61 18.78
C THR A 53 -0.27 2.32 20.25
N PRO A 54 -0.32 1.04 20.68
CA PRO A 54 -0.57 0.73 22.09
C PRO A 54 0.53 1.27 23.04
N ARG A 55 1.74 1.54 22.52
CA ARG A 55 2.89 2.02 23.30
C ARG A 55 3.12 3.52 23.18
N LEU A 56 2.64 4.13 22.10
CA LEU A 56 2.83 5.55 21.80
C LEU A 56 1.46 6.17 21.54
N HIS A 57 1.07 7.08 22.43
CA HIS A 57 -0.10 7.91 22.23
C HIS A 57 0.29 9.08 21.31
N ASP A 58 -0.34 9.11 20.14
CA ASP A 58 -0.31 10.19 19.14
C ASP A 58 1.08 10.70 18.75
N THR A 59 1.80 9.85 18.00
CA THR A 59 3.05 10.22 17.33
C THR A 59 2.74 11.02 16.05
N VAL A 60 3.42 12.16 15.87
CA VAL A 60 3.31 12.95 14.64
C VAL A 60 4.08 12.27 13.51
N LEU A 61 3.40 12.00 12.41
CA LEU A 61 3.95 11.58 11.15
C LEU A 61 4.29 12.79 10.29
N ARG A 62 5.49 12.77 9.72
CA ARG A 62 5.92 13.74 8.72
C ARG A 62 5.61 13.21 7.34
N ASP A 63 4.86 13.98 6.57
CA ASP A 63 4.65 13.72 5.15
C ASP A 63 5.97 13.92 4.38
N CYS A 64 6.38 12.88 3.66
CA CYS A 64 7.53 12.84 2.76
C CYS A 64 7.13 12.47 1.33
N SER A 65 5.84 12.59 1.02
CA SER A 65 5.25 12.26 -0.27
C SER A 65 5.85 13.08 -1.40
N ASP A 66 5.76 12.50 -2.60
CA ASP A 66 6.06 13.17 -3.86
C ASP A 66 4.97 12.82 -4.89
N GLU A 67 5.18 13.21 -6.15
CA GLU A 67 4.22 12.95 -7.23
C GLU A 67 4.05 11.44 -7.56
N PHE A 68 4.97 10.58 -7.13
CA PHE A 68 4.97 9.15 -7.40
C PHE A 68 4.49 8.31 -6.21
N GLN A 69 4.64 8.80 -4.98
CA GLN A 69 4.34 8.02 -3.79
C GLN A 69 3.66 8.85 -2.68
N ALA A 70 2.84 8.16 -1.90
CA ALA A 70 2.48 8.60 -0.56
C ALA A 70 3.56 8.09 0.40
N CYS A 71 4.07 8.95 1.28
CA CYS A 71 5.16 8.61 2.19
C CYS A 71 4.99 9.33 3.52
N PHE A 72 5.11 8.59 4.62
CA PHE A 72 5.01 9.16 5.96
C PHE A 72 5.97 8.45 6.92
N THR A 73 6.56 9.20 7.84
CA THR A 73 7.46 8.64 8.86
C THR A 73 7.43 9.42 10.16
N ASP A 74 7.65 8.74 11.28
CA ASP A 74 7.86 9.38 12.58
C ASP A 74 9.34 9.75 12.84
N GLY A 75 10.28 9.32 11.99
CA GLY A 75 11.72 9.48 12.20
C GLY A 75 12.31 8.62 13.32
N HIS A 76 11.50 7.74 13.92
CA HIS A 76 11.83 6.93 15.10
C HIS A 76 11.55 5.44 14.92
N GLY A 77 11.52 4.99 13.65
CA GLY A 77 11.41 3.59 13.31
C GLY A 77 10.07 3.19 12.73
N PHE A 78 9.09 4.08 12.59
CA PHE A 78 7.90 3.83 11.78
C PHE A 78 7.94 4.63 10.48
N ALA A 79 7.72 3.93 9.37
CA ALA A 79 7.67 4.53 8.04
C ALA A 79 6.78 3.68 7.13
N PHE A 80 5.93 4.34 6.35
CA PHE A 80 5.17 3.71 5.28
C PHE A 80 5.32 4.53 4.00
N ALA A 81 5.54 3.83 2.90
CA ALA A 81 5.55 4.42 1.57
C ALA A 81 4.85 3.46 0.59
N TYR A 82 4.01 4.00 -0.28
CA TYR A 82 3.35 3.25 -1.33
C TYR A 82 3.17 4.11 -2.58
N PHE A 83 3.09 3.46 -3.75
CA PHE A 83 2.93 4.15 -5.02
C PHE A 83 1.54 4.79 -5.13
N ARG A 84 1.49 6.02 -5.67
CA ARG A 84 0.25 6.69 -6.07
C ARG A 84 -0.30 6.17 -7.41
N LYS A 85 0.52 5.48 -8.21
CA LYS A 85 0.17 4.93 -9.54
C LYS A 85 0.52 3.45 -9.60
N CYS A 86 -0.47 2.62 -9.93
CA CYS A 86 -0.30 1.16 -9.89
C CYS A 86 0.23 0.55 -11.19
N ASN A 87 0.22 1.30 -12.29
CA ASN A 87 0.80 0.86 -13.57
C ASN A 87 2.33 0.70 -13.51
N ASP A 88 3.00 1.40 -12.59
CA ASP A 88 4.45 1.33 -12.37
C ASP A 88 4.83 0.31 -11.28
N ALA A 89 3.84 -0.31 -10.62
CA ALA A 89 4.02 -1.20 -9.47
C ALA A 89 4.27 -2.67 -9.85
N GLU A 90 4.60 -2.95 -11.11
CA GLU A 90 5.22 -4.23 -11.46
C GLU A 90 6.48 -4.39 -10.60
N THR A 91 6.62 -5.59 -10.04
CA THR A 91 7.35 -6.05 -8.85
C THR A 91 8.84 -5.66 -8.67
N ALA A 92 9.39 -4.79 -9.54
CA ALA A 92 10.75 -4.29 -9.49
C ALA A 92 10.89 -2.79 -9.13
N ASN A 93 9.82 -1.99 -9.20
CA ASN A 93 9.98 -0.53 -9.11
C ASN A 93 10.03 0.04 -7.68
N TYR A 94 9.96 -0.82 -6.66
CA TYR A 94 10.08 -0.45 -5.24
C TYR A 94 11.35 0.35 -4.91
N GLU A 95 12.40 0.25 -5.73
CA GLU A 95 13.61 1.07 -5.61
C GLU A 95 13.33 2.58 -5.67
N ARG A 96 12.22 3.00 -6.30
CA ARG A 96 11.80 4.40 -6.38
C ARG A 96 11.13 4.91 -5.11
N LEU A 97 10.75 4.02 -4.19
CA LEU A 97 10.16 4.45 -2.93
C LEU A 97 11.20 5.19 -2.08
N ARG A 98 10.75 6.24 -1.39
CA ARG A 98 11.58 7.08 -0.52
C ARG A 98 12.31 6.26 0.52
N PHE A 99 11.60 5.27 1.06
CA PHE A 99 12.18 4.23 1.90
C PHE A 99 12.33 3.00 1.02
N SER A 100 13.57 2.61 0.75
CA SER A 100 13.82 1.39 -0.02
C SER A 100 13.36 0.18 0.79
N PRO A 101 12.32 -0.53 0.33
CA PRO A 101 11.89 -1.74 1.00
C PRO A 101 12.81 -2.90 0.67
N LYS A 102 12.83 -3.89 1.56
CA LYS A 102 13.36 -5.22 1.31
C LYS A 102 12.22 -6.21 1.41
N ILE A 103 11.99 -6.95 0.33
CA ILE A 103 11.06 -8.08 0.34
C ILE A 103 11.71 -9.18 1.17
N VAL A 104 11.05 -9.57 2.25
CA VAL A 104 11.53 -10.60 3.17
C VAL A 104 10.86 -11.96 2.93
N SER A 105 9.66 -11.96 2.34
CA SER A 105 8.96 -13.17 1.88
C SER A 105 7.94 -12.78 0.81
N ALA A 106 7.60 -13.72 -0.07
CA ALA A 106 6.56 -13.55 -1.09
C ALA A 106 5.83 -14.89 -1.32
N LEU A 107 4.50 -14.84 -1.42
CA LEU A 107 3.65 -15.97 -1.79
C LEU A 107 2.44 -15.46 -2.56
N HIS A 108 2.30 -15.90 -3.82
CA HIS A 108 1.23 -15.39 -4.71
C HIS A 108 1.23 -13.85 -4.80
N ASN A 109 0.16 -13.21 -4.33
CA ASN A 109 0.02 -11.75 -4.34
C ASN A 109 0.42 -11.13 -2.99
N ASP A 110 0.79 -11.95 -2.00
CA ASP A 110 1.18 -11.53 -0.67
C ASP A 110 2.69 -11.30 -0.62
N LEU A 111 3.07 -10.11 -0.16
CA LEU A 111 4.44 -9.67 0.05
C LEU A 111 4.62 -9.25 1.49
N TRP A 112 5.71 -9.71 2.10
CA TRP A 112 6.16 -9.21 3.39
C TRP A 112 7.37 -8.33 3.18
N ILE A 113 7.27 -7.09 3.64
CA ILE A 113 8.21 -6.03 3.31
C ILE A 113 8.71 -5.36 4.58
N VAL A 114 10.00 -5.06 4.63
CA VAL A 114 10.63 -4.28 5.70
C VAL A 114 11.31 -3.06 5.10
N PHE A 115 11.12 -1.89 5.69
CA PHE A 115 11.85 -0.69 5.30
C PHE A 115 13.12 -0.55 6.12
N ASP A 116 14.22 -0.12 5.51
CA ASP A 116 15.51 0.02 6.22
C ASP A 116 15.46 1.08 7.33
N ALA A 117 14.61 2.09 7.20
CA ALA A 117 14.36 3.09 8.25
C ALA A 117 13.56 2.53 9.45
N SER A 118 12.97 1.34 9.30
CA SER A 118 11.93 0.79 10.20
C SER A 118 12.02 -0.74 10.37
N PRO A 119 13.18 -1.30 10.75
CA PRO A 119 13.40 -2.75 10.74
C PRO A 119 12.56 -3.53 11.76
N ASN A 120 12.03 -2.84 12.78
CA ASN A 120 11.17 -3.39 13.83
C ASN A 120 9.69 -3.50 13.42
N TYR A 121 9.35 -3.05 12.22
CA TYR A 121 8.05 -3.28 11.59
C TYR A 121 8.24 -4.08 10.30
N MET A 122 7.32 -5.02 10.07
CA MET A 122 7.19 -5.70 8.79
C MET A 122 5.77 -5.51 8.29
N PHE A 123 5.62 -5.09 7.05
CA PHE A 123 4.35 -4.79 6.42
C PHE A 123 3.90 -5.98 5.59
N HIS A 124 2.66 -6.40 5.81
CA HIS A 124 1.96 -7.35 4.97
C HIS A 124 1.27 -6.57 3.85
N TYR A 125 1.73 -6.77 2.63
CA TYR A 125 1.22 -6.11 1.44
C TYR A 125 0.54 -7.15 0.53
N VAL A 126 -0.63 -6.86 -0.01
CA VAL A 126 -1.31 -7.71 -0.99
C VAL A 126 -1.41 -6.94 -2.30
N ILE A 127 -1.00 -7.51 -3.43
CA ILE A 127 -1.15 -6.87 -4.74
C ILE A 127 -2.55 -7.13 -5.30
N PRO A 128 -3.27 -6.13 -5.86
CA PRO A 128 -2.96 -4.69 -5.87
C PRO A 128 -3.46 -3.94 -4.63
N LYS A 129 -4.03 -4.67 -3.67
CA LYS A 129 -4.66 -4.23 -2.42
C LYS A 129 -3.82 -3.33 -1.49
N GLY A 130 -2.49 -3.30 -1.52
CA GLY A 130 -1.73 -2.47 -0.57
C GLY A 130 -1.50 -3.10 0.80
N VAL A 131 -1.26 -2.27 1.82
CA VAL A 131 -0.93 -2.74 3.18
C VAL A 131 -2.19 -3.26 3.89
N VAL A 132 -2.21 -4.56 4.18
CA VAL A 132 -3.32 -5.25 4.87
C VAL A 132 -2.99 -5.64 6.31
N GLY A 133 -1.71 -5.56 6.69
CA GLY A 133 -1.27 -5.92 8.03
C GLY A 133 0.10 -5.36 8.39
N ILE A 134 0.34 -5.24 9.69
CA ILE A 134 1.59 -4.74 10.27
C ILE A 134 2.01 -5.71 11.36
N TYR A 135 3.19 -6.30 11.23
CA TYR A 135 3.85 -7.08 12.28
C TYR A 135 4.77 -6.16 13.07
N VAL A 136 4.70 -6.24 14.40
CA VAL A 136 5.55 -5.45 15.30
C VAL A 136 6.50 -6.36 16.05
N GLY A 137 7.79 -6.06 15.96
CA GLY A 137 8.84 -6.80 16.66
C GLY A 137 8.69 -6.73 18.19
N ALA A 138 9.18 -7.77 18.88
CA ALA A 138 9.09 -7.83 20.34
C ALA A 138 9.85 -6.68 21.04
N THR A 139 10.93 -6.19 20.42
CA THR A 139 11.78 -5.09 20.90
C THR A 139 11.93 -4.00 19.84
N PRO A 140 12.29 -2.76 20.23
CA PRO A 140 12.58 -1.69 19.26
C PRO A 140 13.76 -1.99 18.31
N SER A 141 14.67 -2.88 18.73
CA SER A 141 15.83 -3.32 17.94
C SER A 141 15.59 -4.60 17.14
N TYR A 142 14.35 -5.12 17.14
CA TYR A 142 14.02 -6.34 16.44
C TYR A 142 14.20 -6.15 14.93
N ASP A 143 14.88 -7.07 14.26
CA ASP A 143 15.13 -7.00 12.82
C ASP A 143 14.49 -8.20 12.11
N PHE A 144 13.31 -7.97 11.52
CA PHE A 144 12.58 -9.00 10.78
C PHE A 144 13.41 -9.60 9.61
N ARG A 145 14.32 -8.83 9.00
CA ARG A 145 15.17 -9.31 7.89
C ARG A 145 16.11 -10.44 8.34
N SER A 146 16.55 -10.40 9.59
CA SER A 146 17.48 -11.38 10.15
C SER A 146 16.75 -12.65 10.60
N VAL A 147 15.54 -12.50 11.14
CA VAL A 147 14.73 -13.61 11.65
C VAL A 147 14.24 -14.51 10.52
N LEU A 148 13.83 -13.91 9.39
CA LEU A 148 13.34 -14.64 8.21
C LEU A 148 14.44 -15.40 7.45
N ARG A 149 15.72 -15.14 7.73
CA ARG A 149 16.86 -15.90 7.17
C ARG A 149 17.08 -17.24 7.87
N GLN A 150 16.39 -17.52 8.97
CA GLN A 150 16.53 -18.78 9.70
C GLN A 150 15.87 -19.93 8.91
N ARG A 151 16.62 -21.02 8.69
CA ARG A 151 16.22 -22.13 7.79
C ARG A 151 14.86 -22.79 8.10
N ASN A 152 14.40 -22.71 9.35
CA ASN A 152 13.15 -23.35 9.78
C ASN A 152 12.09 -22.33 10.24
N PHE A 153 12.27 -21.06 9.89
CA PHE A 153 11.30 -20.03 10.27
C PHE A 153 9.98 -20.23 9.53
N ARG A 154 8.87 -20.14 10.26
CA ARG A 154 7.53 -20.16 9.69
C ARG A 154 6.88 -18.82 9.94
N LEU A 155 6.42 -18.16 8.90
CA LEU A 155 5.74 -16.88 9.01
C LEU A 155 4.54 -16.95 9.96
N SER A 156 3.80 -18.07 9.96
CA SER A 156 2.68 -18.31 10.88
C SER A 156 3.03 -18.24 12.37
N SER A 157 4.32 -18.31 12.72
CA SER A 157 4.78 -18.09 14.10
C SER A 157 4.66 -16.62 14.53
N LEU A 158 4.49 -15.69 13.59
CA LEU A 158 4.30 -14.27 13.82
C LEU A 158 2.82 -13.82 13.80
N ASP A 159 1.86 -14.69 13.45
CA ASP A 159 0.45 -14.31 13.35
C ASP A 159 -0.07 -13.68 14.65
N ALA A 160 0.40 -14.16 15.80
CA ALA A 160 0.09 -13.61 17.11
C ALA A 160 0.69 -12.21 17.38
N THR A 161 1.43 -11.64 16.43
CA THR A 161 2.05 -10.30 16.49
C THR A 161 1.58 -9.40 15.34
N GLU A 162 0.74 -9.93 14.44
CA GLU A 162 0.16 -9.20 13.32
C GLU A 162 -1.04 -8.35 13.79
N TYR A 163 -1.01 -7.08 13.41
CA TYR A 163 -2.17 -6.20 13.43
C TYR A 163 -2.77 -6.23 12.03
N ARG A 164 -4.02 -6.67 11.89
CA ARG A 164 -4.72 -6.79 10.62
C ARG A 164 -5.66 -5.62 10.41
N ILE A 165 -5.77 -5.15 9.18
CA ILE A 165 -6.68 -4.06 8.86
C ILE A 165 -8.12 -4.43 9.27
N THR A 166 -8.81 -3.49 9.92
CA THR A 166 -10.17 -3.67 10.46
C THR A 166 -11.24 -2.91 9.70
N ASP A 167 -10.86 -1.90 8.93
CA ASP A 167 -11.78 -1.14 8.09
C ASP A 167 -11.14 -0.89 6.71
N SER A 168 -11.92 -1.19 5.66
CA SER A 168 -11.59 -1.26 4.22
C SER A 168 -10.91 -2.53 3.66
N ASP A 169 -11.37 -2.91 2.47
CA ASP A 169 -10.63 -3.72 1.50
C ASP A 169 -9.38 -2.93 1.09
N ALA A 170 -8.32 -3.08 1.86
CA ALA A 170 -6.93 -2.85 1.49
C ALA A 170 -6.64 -1.63 0.57
N PHE A 171 -5.95 -0.65 1.17
CA PHE A 171 -5.48 0.56 0.51
C PHE A 171 -4.17 0.37 -0.26
N ALA A 172 -4.27 0.15 -1.56
CA ALA A 172 -3.40 0.88 -2.49
C ALA A 172 -4.31 1.86 -3.22
N SER A 173 -4.04 3.16 -3.09
CA SER A 173 -4.75 4.17 -3.89
C SER A 173 -4.25 4.08 -5.34
N CYS A 174 -4.71 3.06 -6.05
CA CYS A 174 -4.57 2.97 -7.49
C CYS A 174 -5.65 3.89 -8.08
N SER A 175 -5.24 5.00 -8.67
CA SER A 175 -6.01 5.52 -9.80
C SER A 175 -5.68 4.66 -11.02
N GLU A 176 -6.66 4.00 -11.61
CA GLU A 176 -6.59 3.66 -13.04
C GLU A 176 -6.62 4.93 -13.90
#